data_AF-A0A968IHW4-F1
#
_entry.id   AF-A0A968IHW4-F1
#
_cell.length_a   1.000
_cell.length_b   1.000
_cell.length_c   1.000
_cell.angle_alpha   90.00
_cell.angle_beta   90.00
_cell.angle_gamma   90.00
#
_symmetry.space_group_name_H-M   'P 1'
#
loop_
_entity.id
_entity.type
_entity.pdbx_description
1 polymer ?
#
loop_
_entity_poly.entity_id
_entity_poly.type
_entity_poly.pdbx_seq_one_letter_code
_entity_poly.pdbx_strand_id
1 'polypeptide(L)'
;MLRFQASRRLRPTGVADAQTLNLLGVNTAGSFDRVNRYYVAIPSQGADTLSRVRQFFPRAVAKKSRLGDYVEAGAYPNVERAEQESNFLRTKGLDARVAYR
;
A
#
# COMPACT_ATOMS: atom_id res chain seq x y z
N MET A 1 -8.86 -1.05 -24.81
CA MET A 1 -8.42 -2.40 -24.43
C MET A 1 -7.08 -2.30 -23.71
N LEU A 2 -7.05 -2.43 -22.38
CA LEU A 2 -5.81 -2.39 -21.59
C LEU A 2 -5.20 -3.80 -21.54
N ARG A 3 -4.09 -3.99 -22.24
CA ARG A 3 -3.23 -5.18 -22.16
C ARG A 3 -2.35 -5.05 -20.92
N PHE A 4 -2.46 -5.97 -19.95
CA PHE A 4 -1.46 -6.15 -18.89
C PHE A 4 -0.95 -7.59 -19.02
N GLN A 5 0.15 -7.73 -19.76
CA GLN A 5 0.70 -9.04 -20.10
C GLN A 5 1.33 -9.73 -18.89
N ALA A 6 1.19 -11.04 -18.92
CA ALA A 6 1.90 -12.01 -18.12
C ALA A 6 3.42 -11.86 -18.25
N SER A 7 4.13 -11.92 -17.12
CA SER A 7 5.42 -12.59 -17.08
C SER A 7 5.76 -13.03 -15.65
N ARG A 8 6.33 -14.24 -15.56
CA ARG A 8 6.96 -14.88 -14.39
C ARG A 8 6.03 -15.73 -13.53
N ARG A 9 6.08 -17.03 -13.84
CA ARG A 9 5.58 -18.23 -13.16
C ARG A 9 5.72 -18.23 -11.61
N LEU A 10 5.01 -17.36 -10.93
CA LEU A 10 4.80 -17.44 -9.48
C LEU A 10 3.30 -17.60 -9.27
N ARG A 11 2.95 -18.64 -8.49
CA ARG A 11 1.56 -19.01 -8.20
C ARG A 11 0.82 -17.79 -7.64
N PRO A 12 -0.37 -17.43 -8.16
CA PRO A 12 -1.15 -16.31 -7.64
C PRO A 12 -1.81 -16.74 -6.33
N THR A 13 -1.05 -16.76 -5.23
CA THR A 13 -1.62 -17.01 -3.89
C THR A 13 -2.08 -15.73 -3.19
N GLY A 14 -1.97 -14.57 -3.83
CA GLY A 14 -2.76 -13.39 -3.45
C GLY A 14 -2.49 -12.81 -2.06
N VAL A 15 -1.43 -13.19 -1.34
CA VAL A 15 -1.01 -12.52 -0.09
C VAL A 15 0.45 -12.84 0.18
N ALA A 16 1.32 -11.83 0.23
CA ALA A 16 2.64 -11.96 0.83
C ALA A 16 2.59 -11.43 2.27
N ASP A 17 1.76 -11.99 3.15
CA ASP A 17 1.43 -11.40 4.46
C ASP A 17 2.64 -10.86 5.26
N ALA A 18 2.39 -9.84 6.10
CA ALA A 18 3.37 -9.25 7.03
C ALA A 18 4.06 -10.31 7.92
N GLN A 19 3.47 -11.50 8.05
CA GLN A 19 4.08 -12.70 8.63
C GLN A 19 5.44 -13.09 8.04
N THR A 20 5.67 -12.92 6.73
CA THR A 20 6.99 -13.23 6.13
C THR A 20 8.08 -12.26 6.60
N LEU A 21 7.73 -11.02 6.89
CA LEU A 21 8.67 -10.01 7.40
C LEU A 21 8.90 -10.16 8.91
N ASN A 22 7.93 -10.67 9.66
CA ASN A 22 8.10 -11.00 11.08
C ASN A 22 9.08 -12.17 11.30
N LEU A 23 9.21 -13.06 10.30
CA LEU A 23 10.19 -14.16 10.29
C LEU A 23 11.64 -13.69 10.06
N LEU A 24 11.87 -12.44 9.62
CA LEU A 24 13.22 -11.88 9.46
C LEU A 24 13.77 -11.23 10.75
N GLY A 25 13.05 -11.27 11.88
CA GLY A 25 13.63 -10.97 13.20
C GLY A 25 14.12 -9.53 13.40
N VAL A 26 13.65 -8.57 12.60
CA VAL A 26 14.12 -7.18 12.69
C VAL A 26 13.27 -6.42 13.70
N ASN A 27 13.78 -6.29 14.91
CA ASN A 27 13.31 -5.29 15.88
C ASN A 27 13.32 -3.89 15.23
N THR A 28 12.44 -2.99 15.70
CA THR A 28 12.45 -1.50 15.57
C THR A 28 11.61 -0.84 14.46
N ALA A 29 10.75 0.09 14.88
CA ALA A 29 9.94 1.00 14.06
C ALA A 29 10.73 1.80 13.00
N GLY A 30 12.06 1.95 13.15
CA GLY A 30 12.94 2.60 12.18
C GLY A 30 13.49 1.69 11.07
N SER A 31 13.42 0.36 11.24
CA SER A 31 13.84 -0.61 10.22
C SER A 31 12.72 -0.89 9.21
N PHE A 32 11.45 -0.87 9.64
CA PHE A 32 10.29 -1.00 8.75
C PHE A 32 10.27 0.11 7.70
N ASP A 33 10.23 1.38 8.09
CA ASP A 33 11.35 2.28 7.77
C ASP A 33 12.02 2.20 6.39
N ARG A 34 13.28 1.75 6.50
CA ARG A 34 14.27 1.60 5.43
C ARG A 34 13.97 0.41 4.51
N VAL A 35 13.20 -0.55 5.00
CA VAL A 35 12.78 -1.74 4.27
C VAL A 35 11.56 -1.43 3.40
N ASN A 36 10.60 -0.64 3.90
CA ASN A 36 9.31 -0.33 3.29
C ASN A 36 9.36 0.98 2.49
N ARG A 37 10.16 0.95 1.42
CA ARG A 37 10.44 2.12 0.59
C ARG A 37 9.25 2.60 -0.24
N TYR A 38 8.29 1.71 -0.49
CA TYR A 38 7.10 2.01 -1.28
C TYR A 38 5.89 2.13 -0.37
N TYR A 39 5.05 3.13 -0.57
CA TYR A 39 3.80 3.27 0.18
C TYR A 39 2.65 3.59 -0.76
N VAL A 40 1.45 3.16 -0.37
CA VAL A 40 0.23 3.43 -1.12
C VAL A 40 -0.47 4.63 -0.49
N ALA A 41 -0.51 5.73 -1.23
CA ALA A 41 -1.14 6.98 -0.84
C ALA A 41 -2.46 7.20 -1.59
N ILE A 42 -3.47 7.65 -0.86
CA ILE A 42 -4.78 8.03 -1.38
C ILE A 42 -4.99 9.50 -1.00
N PRO A 43 -5.13 10.44 -1.95
CA PRO A 43 -5.42 11.83 -1.61
C PRO A 43 -6.75 11.91 -0.84
N SER A 44 -6.74 12.62 0.28
CA SER A 44 -7.94 12.78 1.11
C SER A 44 -8.86 13.80 0.45
N GLN A 45 -9.98 13.34 -0.12
CA GLN A 45 -11.01 14.22 -0.72
C GLN A 45 -12.09 14.64 0.29
N GLY A 46 -12.01 14.13 1.52
CA GLY A 46 -12.99 14.34 2.58
C GLY A 46 -12.66 13.53 3.83
N ALA A 47 -13.32 13.85 4.95
CA ALA A 47 -13.08 13.22 6.25
C ALA A 47 -13.40 11.72 6.28
N ASP A 48 -14.21 11.21 5.34
CA ASP A 48 -14.61 9.81 5.24
C ASP A 48 -13.60 8.93 4.49
N THR A 49 -12.61 9.52 3.80
CA THR A 49 -11.60 8.78 3.02
C THR A 49 -10.87 7.76 3.90
N LEU A 50 -10.44 8.16 5.11
CA LEU A 50 -9.77 7.26 6.04
C LEU A 50 -10.67 6.10 6.47
N SER A 51 -11.94 6.37 6.79
CA SER A 51 -12.89 5.33 7.20
C SER A 51 -13.12 4.32 6.09
N ARG A 52 -13.26 4.77 4.83
CA ARG A 52 -13.39 3.88 3.65
C ARG A 52 -12.15 3.02 3.44
N VAL A 53 -10.95 3.61 3.51
CA VAL A 53 -9.70 2.86 3.37
C VAL A 53 -9.57 1.84 4.51
N ARG A 54 -9.95 2.19 5.74
CA ARG A 54 -9.89 1.29 6.91
C ARG A 54 -10.82 0.08 6.83
N GLN A 55 -11.87 0.13 6.00
CA GLN A 55 -12.71 -1.04 5.72
C GLN A 55 -11.92 -2.18 5.04
N PHE A 56 -10.88 -1.85 4.27
CA PHE A 56 -10.03 -2.81 3.56
C PHE A 56 -8.65 -2.94 4.21
N PHE A 57 -8.10 -1.83 4.70
CA PHE A 57 -6.78 -1.73 5.32
C PHE A 57 -6.91 -1.13 6.72
N PRO A 58 -7.19 -1.92 7.76
CA PRO A 58 -7.43 -1.42 9.12
C PRO A 58 -6.29 -0.59 9.71
N ARG A 59 -5.06 -0.83 9.20
CA ARG A 59 -3.81 -0.14 9.56
C ARG A 59 -3.59 1.18 8.82
N ALA A 60 -4.52 1.59 7.95
CA ALA A 60 -4.39 2.82 7.21
C ALA A 60 -4.37 4.05 8.14
N VAL A 61 -3.55 5.03 7.80
CA VAL A 61 -3.33 6.25 8.59
C VAL A 61 -3.45 7.49 7.73
N ALA A 62 -4.13 8.52 8.25
CA ALA A 62 -4.12 9.83 7.62
C ALA A 62 -2.80 10.54 7.93
N LYS A 63 -2.20 11.14 6.90
CA LYS A 63 -0.96 11.90 6.96
C LYS A 63 -1.13 13.23 6.24
N LYS A 64 -0.37 14.23 6.67
CA LYS A 64 -0.32 15.53 6.01
C LYS A 64 0.95 15.65 5.20
N SER A 65 0.85 16.19 3.99
CA SER A 65 1.99 16.55 3.14
C SER A 65 1.87 18.01 2.71
N ARG A 66 2.98 18.57 2.20
CA ARG A 66 2.99 19.88 1.55
C ARG A 66 2.04 19.96 0.34
N LEU A 67 1.70 18.81 -0.24
CA LEU A 67 0.79 18.68 -1.38
C LEU A 67 -0.68 18.45 -0.98
N GLY A 68 -0.97 18.42 0.32
CA GLY A 68 -2.31 18.13 0.86
C GLY A 68 -2.35 16.91 1.78
N ASP A 69 -3.52 16.70 2.37
CA ASP A 69 -3.79 15.56 3.24
C ASP A 69 -3.99 14.28 2.41
N TYR A 70 -3.44 13.17 2.88
CA TYR A 70 -3.51 11.87 2.22
C TYR A 70 -3.67 10.75 3.24
N VAL A 71 -4.18 9.61 2.81
CA VAL A 71 -4.26 8.39 3.59
C VAL A 71 -3.19 7.44 3.08
N GLU A 72 -2.29 7.01 3.94
CA GLU A 72 -1.38 5.91 3.68
C GLU A 72 -2.11 4.60 4.03
N ALA A 73 -2.43 3.79 3.03
CA ALA A 73 -3.05 2.48 3.24
C ALA A 73 -2.06 1.44 3.78
N GLY A 74 -0.79 1.58 3.43
CA GLY A 74 0.30 0.71 3.90
C GLY A 74 1.63 1.06 3.26
N ALA A 75 2.70 0.53 3.85
CA ALA A 75 4.07 0.64 3.36
C ALA A 75 4.65 -0.76 3.12
N TYR A 76 5.42 -0.91 2.06
CA TYR A 76 5.84 -2.17 1.46
C TYR A 76 7.30 -2.10 0.99
N PRO A 77 8.02 -3.24 1.04
CA PRO A 77 9.41 -3.28 0.61
C PRO A 77 9.62 -3.38 -0.89
N ASN A 78 8.60 -3.84 -1.62
CA ASN A 78 8.64 -3.98 -3.07
C ASN A 78 7.51 -3.18 -3.71
N VAL A 79 7.79 -2.67 -4.91
CA VAL A 79 6.84 -1.88 -5.69
C VAL A 79 5.67 -2.73 -6.16
N GLU A 80 5.92 -3.98 -6.55
CA GLU A 80 4.91 -4.90 -7.10
C GLU A 80 3.73 -5.11 -6.15
N ARG A 81 4.00 -5.26 -4.84
CA ARG A 81 2.93 -5.38 -3.84
C ARG A 81 2.20 -4.06 -3.62
N ALA A 82 2.93 -2.95 -3.55
CA ALA A 82 2.30 -1.64 -3.44
C ALA A 82 1.37 -1.37 -4.65
N GLU A 83 1.78 -1.77 -5.85
CA GLU A 83 0.98 -1.66 -7.07
C GLU A 83 -0.24 -2.57 -7.05
N GLN A 84 -0.11 -3.80 -6.55
CA GLN A 84 -1.25 -4.71 -6.41
C GLN A 84 -2.34 -4.13 -5.50
N GLU A 85 -1.94 -3.62 -4.33
CA GLU A 85 -2.87 -3.02 -3.35
C GLU A 85 -3.45 -1.70 -3.87
N SER A 86 -2.62 -0.88 -4.52
CA SER A 86 -3.06 0.33 -5.22
C SER A 86 -4.12 0.01 -6.28
N ASN A 87 -3.88 -1.00 -7.12
CA ASN A 87 -4.83 -1.41 -8.15
C ASN A 87 -6.13 -1.92 -7.53
N PHE A 88 -6.06 -2.71 -6.45
CA PHE A 88 -7.25 -3.15 -5.73
C PHE A 88 -8.07 -1.95 -5.22
N LEU A 89 -7.45 -0.98 -4.54
CA LEU A 89 -8.11 0.23 -4.08
C LEU A 89 -8.72 1.05 -5.24
N ARG A 90 -8.03 1.12 -6.38
CA ARG A 90 -8.55 1.76 -7.61
C ARG A 90 -9.78 1.06 -8.15
N THR A 91 -9.85 -0.28 -8.10
CA THR A 91 -11.08 -1.02 -8.46
C THR A 91 -12.25 -0.72 -7.52
N LYS A 92 -11.99 -0.26 -6.29
CA LYS A 92 -13.01 0.21 -5.34
C LYS A 92 -13.39 1.68 -5.52
N GLY A 93 -12.85 2.34 -6.53
CA GLY A 93 -13.12 3.76 -6.83
C GLY A 93 -12.29 4.74 -6.00
N LEU A 94 -11.21 4.29 -5.34
CA LEU A 94 -10.28 5.15 -4.61
C LEU A 94 -9.11 5.56 -5.50
N ASP A 95 -8.68 6.82 -5.45
CA ASP A 95 -7.53 7.30 -6.25
C ASP A 95 -6.19 6.90 -5.61
N ALA A 96 -5.97 5.59 -5.44
CA ALA A 96 -4.73 5.08 -4.87
C ALA A 96 -3.57 5.19 -5.85
N ARG A 97 -2.40 5.54 -5.29
CA ARG A 97 -1.14 5.75 -6.00
C ARG A 97 0.01 5.17 -5.19
N VAL A 98 0.97 4.56 -5.87
CA VAL A 98 2.23 4.15 -5.25
C VAL A 98 3.17 5.33 -5.23
N ALA A 99 3.79 5.56 -4.09
CA ALA A 99 4.82 6.57 -3.88
C ALA A 99 6.05 5.94 -3.21
N TYR A 100 7.17 6.64 -3.30
CA TYR A 100 8.43 6.24 -2.70
C TYR A 100 8.80 7.22 -1.59
N ARG A 101 9.35 6.74 -0.48
CA ARG A 101 9.73 7.57 0.66
C ARG A 101 11.03 8.34 0.44
#